data_AF-A0AAE0JV08-F1
#
_entry.id   AF-A0AAE0JV08-F1
#
_cell.length_a   1.000
_cell.length_b   1.000
_cell.length_c   1.000
_cell.angle_alpha   90.00
_cell.angle_beta   90.00
_cell.angle_gamma   90.00
#
_symmetry.space_group_name_H-M   'P 1'
#
loop_
_entity.id
_entity.type
_entity.pdbx_description
1 polymer ?
#
loop_
_entity_poly.entity_id
_entity_poly.type
_entity_poly.pdbx_seq_one_letter_code
_entity_poly.pdbx_strand_id
1 'polypeptide(L)'
;MNSPYEINLMDELTLRRVTYGRYNYANTAEFDDYDLQNPFAQGSFRWVAYGTYTGGKRSGQPYVCKWFKTGAVFSEDYFTLDPDIKAVEKAAEIVDRFNQLNILSKEIKINVPDVWTFDKDLPAILSRTYEYGETDLGPEGISSFFSNHACSKYCRPHWTAPADPVEHYRPVSSTNMIRHTVSTAKSKPI
;
A
#
# COMPACT_ATOMS: atom_id res chain seq x y z
N MET A 1 -25.04 -35.51 -9.70
CA MET A 1 -25.57 -35.04 -8.40
C MET A 1 -24.46 -34.29 -7.72
N ASN A 2 -24.51 -32.95 -7.73
CA ASN A 2 -23.49 -32.11 -7.11
C ASN A 2 -23.98 -31.64 -5.73
N SER A 3 -23.08 -31.69 -4.76
CA SER A 3 -23.31 -31.31 -3.36
C SER A 3 -23.64 -29.81 -3.25
N PRO A 4 -24.68 -29.41 -2.47
CA PRO A 4 -25.15 -28.02 -2.40
C PRO A 4 -24.32 -27.10 -1.49
N TYR A 5 -23.09 -27.47 -1.10
CA TYR A 5 -22.32 -26.75 -0.07
C TYR A 5 -20.86 -26.45 -0.42
N GLU A 6 -20.51 -26.26 -1.69
CA GLU A 6 -19.25 -25.57 -2.04
C GLU A 6 -19.57 -24.13 -2.45
N ILE A 7 -19.74 -23.28 -1.44
CA ILE A 7 -19.76 -21.83 -1.61
C ILE A 7 -18.30 -21.39 -1.56
N ASN A 8 -17.79 -20.89 -2.69
CA ASN A 8 -16.43 -20.35 -2.79
C ASN A 8 -16.25 -19.21 -1.77
N LEU A 9 -15.29 -19.37 -0.85
CA LEU A 9 -14.94 -18.39 0.18
C LEU A 9 -14.57 -17.00 -0.38
N MET A 10 -14.25 -16.92 -1.68
CA MET A 10 -13.97 -15.69 -2.41
C MET A 10 -15.24 -14.91 -2.82
N ASP A 11 -16.41 -15.55 -2.90
CA ASP A 11 -17.67 -14.87 -3.30
C ASP A 11 -18.36 -14.15 -2.12
N GLU A 12 -18.21 -14.62 -0.87
CA GLU A 12 -18.84 -13.98 0.30
C GLU A 12 -18.19 -12.65 0.70
N LEU A 13 -16.88 -12.49 0.48
CA LEU A 13 -16.17 -11.25 0.81
C LEU A 13 -16.48 -10.11 -0.17
N THR A 14 -16.91 -10.44 -1.39
CA THR A 14 -17.18 -9.45 -2.44
C THR A 14 -18.58 -8.81 -2.31
N LEU A 15 -19.47 -9.38 -1.48
CA LEU A 15 -20.91 -9.06 -1.47
C LEU A 15 -21.48 -8.40 -0.20
N ARG A 16 -20.72 -8.21 0.87
CA ARG A 16 -21.18 -7.40 2.02
C ARG A 16 -20.81 -5.93 1.87
N ARG A 17 -21.25 -5.31 0.77
CA ARG A 17 -21.28 -3.84 0.70
C ARG A 17 -22.43 -3.36 1.57
N VAL A 18 -22.09 -2.61 2.61
CA VAL A 18 -23.07 -1.96 3.48
C VAL A 18 -23.74 -0.80 2.77
N THR A 19 -25.03 -0.62 3.04
CA THR A 19 -25.92 0.29 2.32
C THR A 19 -25.50 1.76 2.49
N TYR A 20 -24.96 2.11 3.66
CA TYR A 20 -24.60 3.49 4.00
C TYR A 20 -23.11 3.79 3.86
N GLY A 21 -22.35 2.90 3.22
CA GLY A 21 -20.94 3.12 2.86
C GLY A 21 -20.77 4.03 1.64
N ARG A 22 -19.86 5.02 1.74
CA ARG A 22 -19.40 5.85 0.62
C ARG A 22 -18.07 5.32 0.11
N TYR A 23 -18.14 4.55 -0.97
CA TYR A 23 -17.00 3.89 -1.60
C TYR A 23 -16.35 4.77 -2.68
N ASN A 24 -15.10 4.47 -3.02
CA ASN A 24 -14.35 5.27 -3.99
C ASN A 24 -14.84 5.07 -5.44
N TYR A 25 -14.96 3.84 -5.96
CA TYR A 25 -15.40 3.57 -7.35
C TYR A 25 -14.61 4.28 -8.47
N ALA A 26 -13.51 4.95 -8.16
CA ALA A 26 -12.52 5.40 -9.14
C ALA A 26 -11.61 4.23 -9.52
N ASN A 27 -10.99 4.30 -10.69
CA ASN A 27 -10.02 3.30 -11.14
C ASN A 27 -8.62 3.87 -11.41
N THR A 28 -8.50 5.19 -11.63
CA THR A 28 -7.22 5.90 -11.74
C THR A 28 -7.30 7.24 -11.02
N ALA A 29 -6.16 7.68 -10.49
CA ALA A 29 -6.02 8.91 -9.75
C ALA A 29 -4.65 9.53 -10.02
N GLU A 30 -4.59 10.86 -10.03
CA GLU A 30 -3.34 11.60 -10.12
C GLU A 30 -3.20 12.56 -8.93
N PHE A 31 -1.97 12.90 -8.60
CA PHE A 31 -1.56 13.86 -7.59
C PHE A 31 -0.33 14.60 -8.11
N ASP A 32 -0.15 15.83 -7.69
CA ASP A 32 1.06 16.59 -8.03
C ASP A 32 2.23 16.07 -7.19
N ASP A 33 3.41 15.88 -7.81
CA ASP A 33 4.64 15.55 -7.09
C ASP A 33 4.98 16.64 -6.05
N TYR A 34 4.55 17.90 -6.29
CA TYR A 34 4.63 18.98 -5.31
C TYR A 34 3.77 18.69 -4.07
N ASP A 35 2.54 18.19 -4.22
CA ASP A 35 1.63 17.92 -3.11
C ASP A 35 2.07 16.73 -2.26
N LEU A 36 2.78 15.76 -2.85
CA LEU A 36 3.44 14.70 -2.09
C LEU A 36 4.60 15.21 -1.24
N GLN A 37 5.36 16.18 -1.75
CA GLN A 37 6.47 16.81 -1.03
C GLN A 37 5.98 17.86 -0.03
N ASN A 38 4.79 18.42 -0.25
CA ASN A 38 4.19 19.49 0.54
C ASN A 38 2.78 19.10 1.02
N PRO A 39 2.65 18.04 1.84
CA PRO A 39 1.35 17.58 2.31
C PRO A 39 0.62 18.69 3.08
N PHE A 40 -0.63 18.98 2.70
CA PHE A 40 -1.40 20.06 3.29
C PHE A 40 -1.79 19.79 4.75
N ALA A 41 -1.79 18.52 5.18
CA ALA A 41 -2.06 18.12 6.55
C ALA A 41 -1.26 16.88 6.97
N GLN A 42 -1.16 16.66 8.28
CA GLN A 42 -0.52 15.49 8.85
C GLN A 42 -1.18 15.08 10.18
N GLY A 43 -1.25 13.77 10.41
CA GLY A 43 -1.59 13.18 11.71
C GLY A 43 -0.35 12.65 12.42
N SER A 44 -0.54 11.93 13.52
CA SER A 44 0.57 11.30 14.26
C SER A 44 1.37 10.32 13.39
N PHE A 45 0.69 9.57 12.52
CA PHE A 45 1.29 8.48 11.75
C PHE A 45 1.25 8.67 10.23
N ARG A 46 0.48 9.63 9.72
CA ARG A 46 0.23 9.76 8.28
C ARG A 46 0.38 11.18 7.77
N TRP A 47 0.88 11.31 6.56
CA TRP A 47 0.78 12.49 5.72
C TRP A 47 -0.55 12.51 4.97
N VAL A 48 -0.97 13.68 4.53
CA VAL A 48 -2.24 13.89 3.83
C VAL A 48 -2.02 14.88 2.69
N ALA A 49 -2.38 14.48 1.46
CA ALA A 49 -2.38 15.37 0.30
C ALA A 49 -3.70 15.27 -0.48
N TYR A 50 -3.91 16.28 -1.32
CA TYR A 50 -5.05 16.38 -2.20
C TYR A 50 -4.69 15.79 -3.56
N GLY A 51 -5.69 15.26 -4.26
CA GLY A 51 -5.53 14.87 -5.66
C GLY A 51 -6.86 14.89 -6.39
N THR A 52 -6.82 14.53 -7.67
CA THR A 52 -8.01 14.42 -8.52
C THR A 52 -8.11 13.04 -9.14
N TYR A 53 -9.29 12.43 -9.06
CA TYR A 53 -9.53 11.17 -9.78
C TYR A 53 -9.54 11.43 -11.27
N THR A 54 -8.84 10.61 -12.05
CA THR A 54 -8.76 10.75 -13.50
C THR A 54 -9.64 9.74 -14.23
N GLY A 55 -10.09 8.69 -13.55
CA GLY A 55 -10.89 7.62 -14.16
C GLY A 55 -11.96 7.03 -13.25
N GLY A 56 -12.93 6.36 -13.86
CA GLY A 56 -14.06 5.72 -13.17
C GLY A 56 -15.18 6.71 -12.82
N LYS A 57 -16.09 6.30 -11.92
CA LYS A 57 -17.33 7.05 -11.62
C LYS A 57 -17.10 8.41 -10.95
N ARG A 58 -15.88 8.68 -10.51
CA ARG A 58 -15.49 9.90 -9.80
C ARG A 58 -14.48 10.74 -10.57
N SER A 59 -14.25 10.46 -11.85
CA SER A 59 -13.35 11.26 -12.68
C SER A 59 -13.68 12.76 -12.57
N GLY A 60 -12.64 13.57 -12.38
CA GLY A 60 -12.69 15.02 -12.13
C GLY A 60 -13.01 15.43 -10.68
N GLN A 61 -13.32 14.48 -9.79
CA GLN A 61 -13.63 14.82 -8.39
C GLN A 61 -12.38 14.88 -7.50
N PRO A 62 -12.41 15.74 -6.46
CA PRO A 62 -11.38 15.78 -5.42
C PRO A 62 -11.28 14.46 -4.66
N TYR A 63 -10.06 14.13 -4.23
CA TYR A 63 -9.82 13.14 -3.19
C TYR A 63 -8.69 13.54 -2.24
N VAL A 64 -8.56 12.74 -1.19
CA VAL A 64 -7.50 12.87 -0.19
C VAL A 64 -6.75 11.55 -0.13
N CYS A 65 -5.45 11.56 -0.44
CA CYS A 65 -4.58 10.42 -0.12
C CYS A 65 -3.98 10.60 1.27
N LYS A 66 -3.74 9.46 1.92
CA LYS A 66 -3.02 9.40 3.18
C LYS A 66 -2.00 8.29 3.09
N TRP A 67 -0.76 8.57 3.46
CA TRP A 67 0.31 7.59 3.48
C TRP A 67 1.10 7.71 4.77
N PHE A 68 1.78 6.62 5.15
CA PHE A 68 2.52 6.59 6.40
C PHE A 68 3.75 7.49 6.37
N LYS A 69 4.08 8.05 7.54
CA LYS A 69 5.36 8.72 7.76
C LYS A 69 6.46 7.66 7.82
N THR A 70 7.64 8.01 7.30
CA THR A 70 8.83 7.16 7.39
C THR A 70 9.12 6.78 8.85
N GLY A 71 9.37 5.50 9.12
CA GLY A 71 9.68 4.97 10.45
C GLY A 71 8.49 4.83 11.41
N ALA A 72 7.27 5.14 10.98
CA ALA A 72 6.05 4.93 11.76
C ALA A 72 5.37 3.57 11.51
N VAL A 73 5.90 2.77 10.58
CA VAL A 73 5.36 1.46 10.22
C VAL A 73 6.02 0.41 11.10
N PHE A 74 5.36 0.09 12.22
CA PHE A 74 5.70 -1.08 13.02
C PHE A 74 4.78 -2.22 12.60
N SER A 75 5.35 -3.26 11.98
CA SER A 75 4.71 -4.49 11.51
C SER A 75 4.25 -4.50 10.03
N GLU A 76 4.73 -5.52 9.31
CA GLU A 76 4.27 -5.91 7.98
C GLU A 76 2.79 -6.26 7.88
N ASP A 77 2.18 -6.66 8.99
CA ASP A 77 0.76 -6.99 9.04
C ASP A 77 -0.12 -5.76 8.77
N TYR A 78 0.43 -4.55 8.91
CA TYR A 78 -0.28 -3.30 8.68
C TYR A 78 -0.67 -3.11 7.21
N PHE A 79 0.13 -3.58 6.27
CA PHE A 79 -0.18 -3.46 4.83
C PHE A 79 -1.03 -4.62 4.30
N THR A 80 -0.95 -5.79 4.94
CA THR A 80 -1.64 -7.01 4.48
C THR A 80 -3.03 -7.17 5.08
N LEU A 81 -3.31 -6.51 6.20
CA LEU A 81 -4.55 -6.65 6.94
C LEU A 81 -5.16 -5.30 7.34
N ASP A 82 -4.75 -4.18 6.69
CA ASP A 82 -4.97 -2.77 7.12
C ASP A 82 -6.03 -2.67 8.21
N PRO A 83 -5.60 -2.64 9.50
CA PRO A 83 -6.51 -2.59 10.63
C PRO A 83 -7.54 -1.47 10.49
N ASP A 84 -7.20 -0.40 9.77
CA ASP A 84 -8.13 0.68 9.50
C ASP A 84 -9.22 0.28 8.51
N ILE A 85 -8.92 -0.51 7.47
CA ILE A 85 -9.95 -1.04 6.57
C ILE A 85 -10.88 -1.96 7.34
N LYS A 86 -10.36 -2.89 8.15
CA LYS A 86 -11.19 -3.78 8.98
C LYS A 86 -12.04 -3.01 10.00
N ALA A 87 -11.45 -2.00 10.63
CA ALA A 87 -12.17 -1.13 11.56
C ALA A 87 -13.28 -0.34 10.84
N VAL A 88 -13.00 0.18 9.65
CA VAL A 88 -13.99 0.88 8.82
C VAL A 88 -15.09 -0.05 8.37
N GLU A 89 -14.79 -1.27 7.90
CA GLU A 89 -15.80 -2.28 7.55
C GLU A 89 -16.73 -2.56 8.73
N LYS A 90 -16.17 -2.76 9.93
CA LYS A 90 -16.97 -3.00 11.12
C LYS A 90 -17.80 -1.79 11.54
N ALA A 91 -17.23 -0.60 11.47
CA ALA A 91 -17.93 0.65 11.72
C ALA A 91 -19.08 0.85 10.72
N ALA A 92 -18.87 0.46 9.47
CA ALA A 92 -19.88 0.55 8.43
C ALA A 92 -21.06 -0.40 8.70
N GLU A 93 -20.80 -1.62 9.21
CA GLU A 93 -21.85 -2.53 9.68
C GLU A 93 -22.65 -1.91 10.85
N ILE A 94 -21.97 -1.27 11.80
CA ILE A 94 -22.61 -0.60 12.94
C ILE A 94 -23.50 0.55 12.46
N VAL A 95 -23.01 1.38 11.54
CA VAL A 95 -23.75 2.51 10.95
C VAL A 95 -25.00 2.01 10.24
N ASP A 96 -24.89 0.94 9.46
CA ASP A 96 -26.03 0.32 8.77
C ASP A 96 -27.11 -0.11 9.76
N ARG A 97 -26.73 -0.86 10.78
CA ARG A 97 -27.67 -1.32 11.82
C ARG A 97 -28.27 -0.13 12.57
N PHE A 98 -27.47 0.87 12.91
CA PHE A 98 -27.93 2.05 13.64
C PHE A 98 -28.97 2.84 12.84
N ASN A 99 -28.74 3.07 11.54
CA ASN A 99 -29.70 3.75 10.68
C ASN A 99 -31.00 2.95 10.54
N GLN A 100 -30.93 1.62 10.43
CA GLN A 100 -32.11 0.75 10.35
C GLN A 100 -33.00 0.80 11.61
N LEU A 101 -32.43 1.15 12.77
CA LEU A 101 -33.21 1.34 14.00
C LEU A 101 -34.08 2.60 13.96
N ASN A 102 -33.90 3.51 12.98
CA ASN A 102 -34.67 4.74 12.79
C ASN A 102 -34.79 5.61 14.07
N ILE A 103 -33.75 5.57 14.93
CA ILE A 103 -33.69 6.34 16.18
C ILE A 103 -33.54 7.84 15.87
N LEU A 104 -32.84 8.16 14.78
CA LEU A 104 -32.64 9.51 14.28
C LEU A 104 -33.27 9.65 12.91
N SER A 105 -33.81 10.83 12.60
CA SER A 105 -34.37 11.15 11.29
C SER A 105 -33.31 11.41 10.21
N LYS A 106 -32.04 11.56 10.61
CA LYS A 106 -30.92 11.77 9.70
C LYS A 106 -30.07 10.51 9.62
N GLU A 107 -29.79 10.10 8.39
CA GLU A 107 -28.92 8.97 8.10
C GLU A 107 -27.45 9.32 8.37
N ILE A 108 -26.74 8.41 9.04
CA ILE A 108 -25.28 8.48 9.20
C ILE A 108 -24.63 7.78 8.01
N LYS A 109 -23.60 8.38 7.41
CA LYS A 109 -22.83 7.78 6.31
C LYS A 109 -21.36 7.71 6.65
N ILE A 110 -20.71 6.61 6.31
CA ILE A 110 -19.28 6.40 6.54
C ILE A 110 -18.51 6.41 5.22
N ASN A 111 -17.30 6.94 5.21
CA ASN A 111 -16.39 6.82 4.06
C ASN A 111 -15.66 5.48 4.16
N VAL A 112 -15.71 4.70 3.09
CA VAL A 112 -14.95 3.45 2.97
C VAL A 112 -13.74 3.73 2.06
N PRO A 113 -12.52 3.74 2.61
CA PRO A 113 -11.31 3.98 1.83
C PRO A 113 -10.96 2.75 0.99
N ASP A 114 -10.19 2.96 -0.07
CA ASP A 114 -9.53 1.91 -0.84
C ASP A 114 -8.01 2.10 -0.70
N VAL A 115 -7.25 1.00 -0.78
CA VAL A 115 -5.78 1.04 -0.86
C VAL A 115 -5.37 1.26 -2.31
N TRP A 116 -4.52 2.25 -2.56
CA TRP A 116 -4.01 2.59 -3.90
C TRP A 116 -2.51 2.38 -3.97
N THR A 117 -2.04 1.85 -5.09
CA THR A 117 -0.63 1.67 -5.42
C THR A 117 -0.22 2.66 -6.50
N PHE A 118 1.03 3.13 -6.43
CA PHE A 118 1.59 3.98 -7.49
C PHE A 118 2.08 3.10 -8.63
N ASP A 119 1.75 3.45 -9.88
CA ASP A 119 2.33 2.83 -11.08
C ASP A 119 3.76 3.33 -11.39
N LYS A 120 4.41 3.97 -10.42
CA LYS A 120 5.69 4.65 -10.65
C LYS A 120 6.81 3.62 -10.57
N ASP A 121 7.54 3.45 -11.69
CA ASP A 121 8.86 2.81 -11.76
C ASP A 121 9.85 3.60 -10.89
N LEU A 122 9.75 3.45 -9.58
CA LEU A 122 10.61 4.13 -8.63
C LEU A 122 11.91 3.33 -8.49
N PRO A 123 13.08 3.97 -8.65
CA PRO A 123 14.33 3.30 -8.34
C PRO A 123 14.33 2.87 -6.87
N ALA A 124 14.63 1.61 -6.62
CA ALA A 124 14.90 1.11 -5.28
C ALA A 124 16.38 1.32 -4.95
N ILE A 125 16.67 1.82 -3.74
CA ILE A 125 18.03 1.88 -3.21
C ILE A 125 18.14 0.79 -2.14
N LEU A 126 19.12 -0.08 -2.31
CA LEU A 126 19.43 -1.14 -1.34
C LEU A 126 20.67 -0.72 -0.53
N SER A 127 20.58 -0.72 0.79
CA SER A 127 21.68 -0.36 1.68
C SER A 127 22.10 -1.51 2.58
N ARG A 128 23.19 -1.33 3.32
CA ARG A 128 23.56 -2.31 4.35
C ARG A 128 22.77 -2.13 5.65
N THR A 129 22.02 -1.04 5.76
CA THR A 129 21.48 -0.50 7.02
C THR A 129 19.97 -0.24 6.99
N TYR A 130 19.31 -0.57 5.88
CA TYR A 130 17.86 -0.37 5.69
C TYR A 130 17.43 1.10 5.82
N GLU A 131 18.21 2.01 5.26
CA GLU A 131 18.03 3.45 5.45
C GLU A 131 17.17 4.14 4.36
N TYR A 132 16.82 3.45 3.26
CA TYR A 132 16.13 4.04 2.11
C TYR A 132 14.65 3.63 1.93
N GLY A 133 13.97 3.29 3.02
CA GLY A 133 12.53 3.05 3.03
C GLY A 133 12.14 1.62 2.67
N GLU A 134 10.85 1.41 2.36
CA GLU A 134 10.26 0.06 2.26
C GLU A 134 10.76 -0.77 1.06
N THR A 135 11.34 -0.11 0.06
CA THR A 135 11.95 -0.77 -1.10
C THR A 135 13.41 -1.18 -0.84
N ASP A 136 13.99 -0.78 0.30
CA ASP A 136 15.33 -1.16 0.74
C ASP A 136 15.30 -2.55 1.41
N LEU A 137 15.48 -3.59 0.60
CA LEU A 137 15.59 -4.98 1.05
C LEU A 137 16.95 -5.30 1.74
N GLY A 138 17.77 -4.28 1.96
CA GLY A 138 19.02 -4.36 2.69
C GLY A 138 20.08 -5.30 2.10
N PRO A 139 20.97 -5.87 2.95
CA PRO A 139 22.01 -6.80 2.51
C PRO A 139 21.50 -8.01 1.70
N GLU A 140 20.33 -8.54 2.04
CA GLU A 140 19.74 -9.69 1.33
C GLU A 140 19.25 -9.30 -0.07
N GLY A 141 18.71 -8.09 -0.22
CA GLY A 141 18.36 -7.53 -1.52
C GLY A 141 19.60 -7.34 -2.38
N ILE A 142 20.65 -6.77 -1.81
CA ILE A 142 21.95 -6.58 -2.48
C ILE A 142 22.48 -7.94 -2.94
N SER A 143 22.49 -8.93 -2.04
CA SER A 143 22.93 -10.29 -2.35
C SER A 143 22.13 -10.91 -3.49
N SER A 144 20.79 -10.82 -3.44
CA SER A 144 19.91 -11.39 -4.47
C SER A 144 20.05 -10.72 -5.84
N PHE A 145 20.34 -9.41 -5.88
CA PHE A 145 20.68 -8.70 -7.10
C PHE A 145 21.99 -9.26 -7.69
N PHE A 146 23.04 -9.35 -6.87
CA PHE A 146 24.35 -9.81 -7.33
C PHE A 146 24.39 -11.31 -7.66
N SER A 147 23.53 -12.15 -7.06
CA SER A 147 23.46 -13.59 -7.38
C SER A 147 22.91 -13.84 -8.79
N ASN A 148 22.12 -12.89 -9.30
CA ASN A 148 21.53 -12.94 -10.65
C ASN A 148 22.22 -11.99 -11.64
N HIS A 149 23.17 -11.17 -11.18
CA HIS A 149 23.84 -10.17 -12.01
C HIS A 149 24.90 -10.80 -12.92
N ALA A 150 24.73 -10.65 -14.23
CA ALA A 150 25.78 -10.92 -15.20
C ALA A 150 26.52 -9.61 -15.55
N CYS A 151 27.80 -9.55 -15.22
CA CYS A 151 28.64 -8.41 -15.59
C CYS A 151 28.58 -8.14 -17.10
N SER A 152 28.42 -6.87 -17.48
CA SER A 152 28.41 -6.42 -18.88
C SER A 152 29.60 -5.51 -19.18
N LYS A 153 29.73 -5.05 -20.43
CA LYS A 153 30.77 -4.09 -20.86
C LYS A 153 30.75 -2.75 -20.09
N TYR A 154 29.67 -2.46 -19.38
CA TYR A 154 29.52 -1.25 -18.57
C TYR A 154 30.01 -1.44 -17.12
N CYS A 155 30.18 -2.68 -16.66
CA CYS A 155 30.67 -2.98 -15.32
C CYS A 155 32.17 -2.70 -15.22
N ARG A 156 32.62 -2.24 -14.06
CA ARG A 156 34.05 -2.01 -13.79
C ARG A 156 34.59 -3.04 -12.79
N PRO A 157 35.75 -3.69 -13.05
CA PRO A 157 36.26 -4.74 -12.17
C PRO A 157 36.58 -4.32 -10.74
N HIS A 158 36.79 -3.02 -10.50
CA HIS A 158 37.11 -2.48 -9.17
C HIS A 158 35.88 -1.99 -8.40
N TRP A 159 34.67 -2.18 -8.93
CA TRP A 159 33.45 -1.88 -8.17
C TRP A 159 33.29 -2.88 -7.03
N THR A 160 32.92 -2.37 -5.87
CA THR A 160 32.64 -3.19 -4.70
C THR A 160 31.43 -4.07 -4.96
N ALA A 161 31.58 -5.37 -4.76
CA ALA A 161 30.51 -6.36 -4.83
C ALA A 161 30.62 -7.32 -3.63
N PRO A 162 29.52 -7.98 -3.23
CA PRO A 162 29.56 -9.06 -2.25
C PRO A 162 30.48 -10.19 -2.71
N ALA A 163 31.24 -10.81 -1.79
CA ALA A 163 32.19 -11.87 -2.13
C ALA A 163 31.50 -13.20 -2.52
N ASP A 164 30.31 -13.47 -1.97
CA ASP A 164 29.56 -14.71 -2.20
C ASP A 164 28.04 -14.40 -2.19
N PRO A 165 27.49 -13.86 -3.29
CA PRO A 165 26.09 -13.49 -3.35
C PRO A 165 25.18 -14.72 -3.49
N VAL A 166 24.23 -14.84 -2.58
CA VAL A 166 23.19 -15.88 -2.57
C VAL A 166 21.83 -15.27 -2.92
N GLU A 167 20.99 -16.04 -3.62
CA GLU A 167 19.62 -15.68 -3.93
C GLU A 167 18.74 -15.87 -2.68
N HIS A 168 18.26 -14.78 -2.10
CA HIS A 168 17.24 -14.79 -1.03
C HIS A 168 15.84 -14.54 -1.58
N TYR A 169 15.74 -13.75 -2.65
CA TYR A 169 14.51 -13.38 -3.31
C TYR A 169 14.49 -13.87 -4.75
N ARG A 170 13.43 -14.57 -5.13
CA ARG A 170 13.24 -15.00 -6.53
C ARG A 170 12.85 -13.81 -7.40
N PRO A 171 13.53 -13.56 -8.53
CA PRO A 171 13.13 -12.55 -9.49
C PRO A 171 11.71 -12.85 -10.01
N VAL A 172 10.80 -11.91 -9.82
CA VAL A 172 9.45 -11.97 -10.42
C VAL A 172 9.33 -10.82 -11.40
N SER A 173 9.00 -11.12 -12.65
CA SER A 173 8.61 -10.11 -13.64
C SER A 173 7.18 -9.65 -13.32
N SER A 174 7.05 -8.81 -12.30
CA SER A 174 5.79 -8.12 -11.99
C SER A 174 6.09 -6.75 -11.42
N THR A 175 5.21 -5.78 -11.68
CA THR A 175 5.24 -4.44 -11.08
C THR A 175 4.77 -4.41 -9.63
N ASN A 176 4.52 -5.58 -9.00
CA ASN A 176 4.11 -5.67 -7.61
C ASN A 176 5.32 -5.84 -6.70
N MET A 177 5.41 -4.97 -5.69
CA MET A 177 6.37 -5.08 -4.60
C MET A 177 6.20 -6.42 -3.87
N ILE A 178 7.25 -7.24 -3.85
CA ILE A 178 7.29 -8.44 -3.01
C ILE A 178 7.36 -7.96 -1.55
N ARG A 179 6.33 -8.29 -0.75
CA ARG A 179 6.30 -7.99 0.69
C ARG A 179 7.25 -8.92 1.44
N HIS A 180 8.23 -8.34 2.14
CA HIS A 180 9.12 -9.05 3.06
C HIS A 180 9.39 -8.24 4.32
N THR A 181 9.67 -8.98 5.41
CA THR A 181 9.77 -8.44 6.77
C THR A 181 11.13 -7.82 6.93
N VAL A 182 11.20 -6.50 6.86
CA VAL A 182 12.48 -5.82 6.98
C VAL A 182 12.46 -4.85 8.15
N SER A 183 13.30 -5.11 9.15
CA SER A 183 13.52 -4.22 10.29
C SER A 183 14.27 -2.97 9.82
N THR A 184 13.60 -1.82 9.77
CA THR A 184 14.22 -0.55 9.35
C THR A 184 14.78 0.24 10.53
N ALA A 185 15.97 0.81 10.36
CA ALA A 185 16.57 1.75 11.31
C ALA A 185 16.08 3.20 11.04
N LYS A 186 16.23 4.10 12.03
CA LYS A 186 15.81 5.51 11.90
C LYS A 186 16.55 6.18 10.74
N SER A 187 15.80 6.67 9.75
CA SER A 187 16.35 7.46 8.64
C SER A 187 16.97 8.76 9.15
N LYS A 188 18.10 9.14 8.54
CA LYS A 188 18.72 10.45 8.76
C LYS A 188 18.09 11.50 7.82
N PRO A 189 18.09 12.79 8.19
CA PRO A 189 17.62 13.84 7.30
C PRO A 189 18.53 13.94 6.07
N ILE A 190 17.93 14.23 4.92
CA ILE A 190 18.62 14.65 3.68
C ILE A 190 19.14 16.07 3.88
#